data_AF-A0A3G6PQF6-F1
#
_entry.id   AF-A0A3G6PQF6-F1
#
_cell.length_a   1.000
_cell.length_b   1.000
_cell.length_c   1.000
_cell.angle_alpha   90.00
_cell.angle_beta   90.00
_cell.angle_gamma   90.00
#
_symmetry.space_group_name_H-M   'P 1'
#
loop_
_entity.id
_entity.type
_entity.pdbx_description
1 polymer ?
#
loop_
_entity_poly.entity_id
_entity_poly.type
_entity_poly.pdbx_seq_one_letter_code
_entity_poly.pdbx_strand_id
1 'polypeptide(L)' 'MDEKILKRFTGKTVLITGAGPGIGRATVLHILKEGRSVIGVDISEKGLKQTLQLATDCSPAGPSCVTRQSLTI' A
#
# COMPACT_ATOMS: atom_id res chain seq x y z
N MET A 1 15.64 7.74 -17.69
CA MET A 1 14.54 7.40 -16.75
C MET A 1 13.51 8.51 -16.84
N ASP A 2 12.36 8.22 -17.47
CA ASP A 2 11.30 9.20 -17.71
C ASP A 2 10.71 9.75 -16.40
N GLU A 3 10.85 11.06 -16.19
CA GLU A 3 10.26 11.83 -15.09
C GLU A 3 8.73 11.61 -14.94
N LYS A 4 8.06 11.24 -16.04
CA LYS A 4 6.65 10.86 -16.06
C LYS A 4 6.32 9.62 -15.24
N ILE A 5 7.25 8.67 -15.06
CA ILE A 5 6.99 7.46 -14.27
C ILE A 5 6.95 7.81 -12.77
N LEU A 6 7.86 8.66 -12.29
CA LEU A 6 7.94 9.07 -10.89
C LEU A 6 6.77 9.95 -10.42
N LYS A 7 6.05 10.60 -11.35
CA LYS A 7 4.89 11.49 -11.06
C LYS A 7 3.53 10.86 -11.38
N ARG A 8 3.45 9.59 -11.80
CA ARG A 8 2.20 8.95 -12.30
C ARG A 8 1.04 8.95 -11.29
N PHE A 9 1.34 8.94 -10.00
CA PHE A 9 0.36 8.81 -8.92
C PHE A 9 0.33 10.01 -7.96
N THR A 10 0.90 11.15 -8.35
CA THR A 10 0.86 12.36 -7.51
C THR A 10 -0.58 12.83 -7.29
N GLY A 11 -0.97 13.02 -6.03
CA GLY A 11 -2.33 13.43 -5.64
C GLY A 11 -3.40 12.36 -5.84
N LYS A 12 -3.02 11.10 -6.10
CA LYS A 12 -3.95 9.98 -6.29
C LYS A 12 -3.81 8.96 -5.18
N THR A 13 -4.93 8.36 -4.80
CA THR A 13 -4.97 7.20 -3.91
C THR A 13 -4.93 5.93 -4.74
N VAL A 14 -4.05 4.99 -4.40
CA VAL A 14 -3.87 3.74 -5.16
C VAL A 14 -4.52 2.58 -4.42
N LEU A 15 -5.40 1.83 -5.10
CA LEU A 15 -5.99 0.60 -4.58
C LEU A 15 -5.17 -0.62 -5.03
N ILE A 16 -4.78 -1.47 -4.09
CA ILE A 16 -4.03 -2.71 -4.35
C ILE A 16 -4.84 -3.89 -3.81
N THR A 17 -5.23 -4.80 -4.70
CA THR A 17 -5.73 -6.12 -4.34
C THR A 17 -4.55 -7.10 -4.18
N GLY A 18 -4.66 -8.06 -3.27
CA GLY A 18 -3.53 -8.93 -2.93
C GLY A 18 -2.45 -8.21 -2.09
N ALA A 19 -2.83 -7.22 -1.29
CA ALA A 19 -1.91 -6.42 -0.47
C ALA A 19 -1.29 -7.18 0.73
N GLY A 20 -1.60 -8.47 0.87
CA GLY A 20 -1.00 -9.40 1.83
C GLY A 20 0.43 -9.80 1.43
N PRO A 21 0.84 -11.07 1.59
CA PRO A 21 2.23 -11.47 1.35
C PRO A 21 2.61 -11.40 -0.14
N GLY A 22 3.87 -11.05 -0.42
CA GLY A 22 4.45 -11.09 -1.77
C GLY A 22 4.49 -9.72 -2.46
N ILE A 23 4.21 -9.71 -3.77
CA ILE A 23 4.39 -8.53 -4.63
C ILE A 23 3.46 -7.38 -4.20
N GLY A 24 2.21 -7.67 -3.83
CA GLY A 24 1.28 -6.63 -3.39
C GLY A 24 1.80 -5.81 -2.21
N ARG A 25 2.36 -6.48 -1.18
CA ARG A 25 3.03 -5.79 -0.06
C ARG A 25 4.24 -4.97 -0.50
N ALA A 26 5.10 -5.52 -1.35
CA ALA A 26 6.25 -4.77 -1.85
C ALA A 26 5.80 -3.49 -2.57
N THR A 27 4.75 -3.57 -3.37
CA THR A 27 4.13 -2.42 -4.06
C THR A 27 3.53 -1.42 -3.07
N VAL A 28 2.79 -1.87 -2.05
CA VAL A 28 2.24 -1.00 -0.99
C VAL A 28 3.38 -0.21 -0.32
N LEU A 29 4.42 -0.89 0.12
CA LEU A 29 5.56 -0.26 0.80
C LEU A 29 6.33 0.69 -0.13
N HIS A 30 6.45 0.35 -1.41
CA HIS A 30 7.10 1.21 -2.39
C HIS A 30 6.32 2.52 -2.60
N ILE A 31 5.00 2.44 -2.80
CA ILE A 31 4.15 3.62 -2.99
C ILE A 31 4.11 4.49 -1.73
N LEU A 32 4.10 3.89 -0.53
CA LEU A 32 4.17 4.64 0.72
C LEU A 32 5.50 5.39 0.87
N LYS A 33 6.63 4.77 0.49
CA LYS A 33 7.96 5.43 0.46
C LYS A 33 8.00 6.62 -0.48
N GLU A 34 7.21 6.61 -1.54
CA GLU A 34 7.08 7.73 -2.48
C GLU A 34 6.22 8.87 -1.96
N GLY A 35 5.66 8.79 -0.75
CA GLY A 35 4.84 9.87 -0.21
C GLY A 35 3.37 9.82 -0.65
N ARG A 36 2.82 8.64 -0.96
CA ARG A 36 1.47 8.50 -1.52
C ARG A 36 0.56 7.58 -0.70
N SER A 37 -0.75 7.84 -0.75
CA SER A 37 -1.76 7.05 -0.05
C SER A 37 -2.10 5.77 -0.79
N VAL A 38 -2.24 4.67 -0.04
CA VAL A 38 -2.58 3.35 -0.57
C VAL A 38 -3.73 2.74 0.21
N ILE A 39 -4.65 2.13 -0.51
CA ILE A 39 -5.68 1.25 0.03
C ILE A 39 -5.27 -0.19 -0.27
N GLY A 40 -4.96 -0.95 0.79
CA GLY A 40 -4.59 -2.35 0.69
C GLY A 40 -5.79 -3.26 0.95
N VAL A 41 -6.08 -4.17 0.02
CA VAL A 41 -7.14 -5.18 0.12
C VAL A 41 -6.54 -6.56 -0.08
N ASP A 42 -6.88 -7.49 0.81
CA ASP A 42 -6.50 -8.90 0.71
C ASP A 42 -7.56 -9.75 1.40
N ILE A 43 -7.63 -11.03 1.01
CA ILE A 43 -8.46 -12.04 1.68
C ILE A 43 -7.84 -12.47 3.03
N SER A 44 -6.51 -12.49 3.11
CA SER A 44 -5.73 -12.87 4.27
C SER A 44 -5.55 -11.68 5.22
N GLU A 45 -6.33 -11.67 6.30
CA GLU A 45 -6.22 -10.67 7.36
C GLU A 45 -4.82 -10.66 8.01
N LYS A 46 -4.23 -11.85 8.22
CA LYS A 46 -2.87 -12.00 8.76
C LYS A 46 -1.83 -11.35 7.84
N GLY A 47 -1.96 -11.57 6.53
CA GLY A 47 -1.09 -10.96 5.53
C GLY A 47 -1.17 -9.43 5.54
N LEU A 48 -2.39 -8.90 5.66
CA LEU A 48 -2.70 -7.48 5.71
C LEU A 48 -2.14 -6.80 6.96
N LYS A 49 -2.31 -7.42 8.15
CA LYS A 49 -1.77 -6.91 9.43
C LYS A 49 -0.25 -6.79 9.41
N GLN A 50 0.44 -7.76 8.84
CA GLN A 50 1.90 -7.69 8.67
C GLN A 50 2.31 -6.55 7.73
N THR A 51 1.58 -6.37 6.61
CA THR A 51 1.83 -5.25 5.70
C THR A 51 1.62 -3.90 6.39
N LEU A 52 0.59 -3.77 7.22
CA LEU A 52 0.35 -2.57 8.04
C LEU A 52 1.50 -2.29 9.01
N GLN A 53 1.96 -3.29 9.77
CA GLN A 53 3.08 -3.10 10.69
C GLN A 53 4.33 -2.59 9.96
N LEU A 54 4.68 -3.23 8.85
CA LEU A 54 5.81 -2.82 8.02
C LEU A 54 5.62 -1.42 7.42
N ALA A 55 4.38 -1.03 7.10
CA ALA A 55 4.05 0.31 6.61
C ALA A 55 4.22 1.38 7.69
N THR A 56 3.79 1.11 8.93
CA THR A 56 3.97 2.00 10.08
C THR A 56 5.45 2.17 10.42
N ASP A 57 6.23 1.09 10.39
CA ASP A 57 7.67 1.14 10.66
C ASP A 57 8.45 1.95 9.61
N CYS A 58 8.00 1.93 8.35
CA CYS A 58 8.63 2.71 7.28
C CYS A 58 8.23 4.19 7.27
N SER A 59 7.14 4.60 7.94
CA SER A 59 6.63 5.97 7.86
C SER A 59 5.81 6.35 9.10
N PRO A 60 6.45 6.86 10.17
CA PRO A 60 5.75 7.23 11.40
C PRO A 60 4.94 8.54 11.33
N ALA A 61 5.09 9.35 10.26
CA ALA A 61 4.42 10.65 10.11
C ALA A 61 4.03 11.03 8.67
N GLY A 62 4.15 10.09 7.73
CA GLY A 62 3.88 10.29 6.30
C GLY A 62 2.59 9.62 5.81
N PRO A 63 2.42 9.42 4.48
CA PRO A 63 1.16 9.08 3.82
C PRO A 63 0.41 7.92 4.47
N SER A 64 -0.91 8.06 4.57
CA SER A 64 -1.76 7.07 5.22
C SER A 64 -1.91 5.81 4.37
N CYS A 65 -1.58 4.66 4.96
CA CYS A 65 -2.02 3.36 4.47
C CYS A 65 -3.33 3.00 5.15
N VAL A 66 -4.41 2.84 4.38
CA VAL A 66 -5.70 2.38 4.89
C VAL A 66 -5.93 0.99 4.36
N THR A 67 -5.78 -0.04 5.19
CA THR A 67 -6.07 -1.39 4.76
C THR A 67 -7.48 -1.79 5.16
N ARG A 68 -8.23 -2.41 4.25
CA ARG A 68 -9.55 -2.96 4.53
C ARG A 68 -9.61 -4.39 4.02
N GLN A 69 -9.98 -5.32 4.90
CA GLN A 69 -10.37 -6.65 4.46
C GLN A 69 -11.70 -6.52 3.72
N SER A 70 -11.72 -6.90 2.45
CA SER A 70 -12.97 -7.00 1.69
C SER A 70 -13.26 -8.47 1.48
N LEU A 71 -14.27 -8.96 2.20
CA LEU A 71 -14.99 -10.18 1.86
C LEU A 71 -16.45 -9.74 1.68
N THR A 72 -16.90 -9.67 0.44
CA THR A 72 -18.33 -9.69 0.11
C THR A 72 -18.43 -10.71 -1.01
N ILE A 73 -18.96 -11.87 -0.62
CA ILE A 73 -19.28 -13.00 -1.51
C ILE A 73 -20.29 -12.57 -2.56
#